data_AF-A0A2M8GIR5-F1
#
_entry.id   AF-A0A2M8GIR5-F1
#
_cell.length_a   1.000
_cell.length_b   1.000
_cell.length_c   1.000
_cell.angle_alpha   90.00
_cell.angle_beta   90.00
_cell.angle_gamma   90.00
#
_symmetry.space_group_name_H-M   'P 1'
#
loop_
_entity.id
_entity.type
_entity.pdbx_description
1 polymer ?
#
loop_
_entity_poly.entity_id
_entity_poly.type
_entity_poly.pdbx_seq_one_letter_code
_entity_poly.pdbx_strand_id
1 'polypeptide(L)'
;MGEKTKVGFTALDDISFEIKRGETVGIIGPNGSGKSTILKLVAGVMSPTSGKVFTQGKISPLIELGAGMHPELTGRENIYLNGAILGLKKTQIKQYLQEIIDFSEIEEFIDQPIKHYSSGMYMRLAFSIAIHVNPEILLVDEILAVGDT
;
A
#
# COMPACT_ATOMS: atom_id res chain seq x y z
N MET A 1 -18.42 28.90 -27.27
CA MET A 1 -19.19 27.66 -27.00
C MET A 1 -18.23 26.49 -27.25
N GLY A 2 -17.57 26.01 -26.20
CA GLY A 2 -16.54 24.98 -26.32
C GLY A 2 -16.99 23.73 -25.56
N GLU A 3 -17.69 22.84 -26.23
CA GLU A 3 -17.96 21.51 -25.69
C GLU A 3 -16.65 20.73 -25.70
N LYS A 4 -16.03 20.62 -24.53
CA LYS A 4 -15.00 19.60 -24.29
C LYS A 4 -15.71 18.26 -24.21
N THR A 5 -15.67 17.49 -25.29
CA THR A 5 -16.08 16.09 -25.30
C THR A 5 -15.18 15.33 -24.32
N LYS A 6 -15.66 15.06 -23.10
CA LYS A 6 -15.05 14.06 -22.23
C LYS A 6 -15.34 12.71 -22.88
N VAL A 7 -14.40 12.19 -23.66
CA VAL A 7 -14.44 10.79 -24.08
C VAL A 7 -14.27 9.96 -22.81
N GLY A 8 -15.31 9.26 -22.40
CA GLY A 8 -15.24 8.34 -21.27
C GLY A 8 -14.28 7.20 -21.59
N PHE A 9 -13.41 6.87 -20.63
CA PHE A 9 -12.52 5.71 -20.72
C PHE A 9 -12.99 4.66 -19.71
N THR A 10 -13.22 3.44 -20.20
CA THR A 10 -13.60 2.29 -19.36
C THR A 10 -12.32 1.53 -18.99
N ALA A 11 -11.91 1.63 -17.73
CA ALA A 11 -10.70 0.96 -17.24
C ALA A 11 -10.90 -0.53 -16.95
N LEU A 12 -12.14 -0.92 -16.61
CA LEU A 12 -12.56 -2.29 -16.31
C LEU A 12 -13.96 -2.50 -16.88
N ASP A 13 -14.19 -3.65 -17.51
CA ASP A 13 -15.45 -3.98 -18.16
C ASP A 13 -15.89 -5.39 -17.73
N ASP A 14 -17.03 -5.45 -17.04
CA ASP A 14 -17.70 -6.67 -16.55
C ASP A 14 -16.78 -7.77 -15.97
N ILE A 15 -15.95 -7.40 -14.99
CA ILE A 15 -15.01 -8.30 -14.33
C ILE A 15 -15.66 -8.96 -13.10
N SER A 16 -15.55 -10.29 -12.99
CA SER A 16 -15.99 -11.06 -11.82
C SER A 16 -14.97 -12.13 -11.43
N PHE A 17 -14.59 -12.15 -10.15
CA PHE A 17 -13.76 -13.20 -9.57
C PHE A 17 -13.98 -13.28 -8.05
N GLU A 18 -13.60 -14.41 -7.45
CA GLU A 18 -13.61 -14.65 -6.01
C GLU A 18 -12.21 -15.16 -5.61
N ILE A 19 -11.67 -14.66 -4.50
CA ILE A 19 -10.40 -15.11 -3.93
C ILE A 19 -10.69 -15.60 -2.51
N LYS A 20 -10.33 -16.84 -2.24
CA LYS A 20 -10.55 -17.49 -0.94
C LYS A 20 -9.35 -17.31 -0.03
N ARG A 21 -9.59 -17.44 1.27
CA ARG A 21 -8.53 -17.37 2.29
C ARG A 21 -7.45 -18.42 2.03
N GLY A 22 -6.20 -17.98 2.01
CA GLY A 22 -5.04 -18.84 1.76
C GLY A 22 -4.68 -19.00 0.28
N GLU A 23 -5.43 -18.38 -0.63
CA GLU A 23 -5.07 -18.34 -2.05
C GLU A 23 -4.08 -17.22 -2.34
N THR A 24 -3.14 -17.51 -3.23
CA THR A 24 -2.26 -16.52 -3.86
C THR A 24 -2.68 -16.36 -5.31
N VAL A 25 -3.07 -15.15 -5.71
CA VAL A 25 -3.58 -14.86 -7.05
C VAL A 25 -2.72 -13.79 -7.70
N GLY A 26 -2.26 -14.06 -8.92
CA GLY A 26 -1.57 -13.09 -9.77
C GLY A 26 -2.50 -12.47 -10.80
N ILE A 27 -2.52 -11.13 -10.90
CA ILE A 27 -3.22 -10.40 -11.96
C ILE A 27 -2.19 -10.01 -13.02
N ILE A 28 -2.28 -10.59 -14.22
CA ILE A 28 -1.30 -10.41 -15.29
C ILE A 28 -1.99 -9.80 -16.51
N GLY A 29 -1.33 -8.86 -17.16
CA GLY A 29 -1.84 -8.19 -18.36
C GLY A 29 -0.93 -7.04 -18.80
N PRO A 30 -1.09 -6.55 -20.03
CA PRO A 30 -0.28 -5.45 -20.56
C PRO A 30 -0.48 -4.13 -19.78
N ASN A 31 0.38 -3.15 -20.04
CA ASN A 31 0.20 -1.81 -19.49
C ASN A 31 -1.13 -1.21 -19.94
N GLY A 32 -1.85 -0.60 -19.01
CA GLY A 32 -3.20 -0.06 -19.27
C GLY A 32 -4.34 -1.08 -19.23
N SER A 33 -4.09 -2.36 -18.91
CA SER A 33 -5.16 -3.39 -18.83
C SER A 33 -6.04 -3.30 -17.58
N GLY A 34 -5.86 -2.28 -16.73
CA GLY A 34 -6.67 -2.08 -15.53
C GLY A 34 -6.18 -2.78 -14.25
N LYS A 35 -4.99 -3.40 -14.24
CA LYS A 35 -4.44 -4.13 -13.06
C LYS A 35 -4.44 -3.27 -11.79
N SER A 36 -3.80 -2.10 -11.82
CA SER A 36 -3.76 -1.19 -10.68
C SER A 36 -5.14 -0.64 -10.31
N THR A 37 -6.08 -0.55 -11.28
CA THR A 37 -7.48 -0.19 -11.00
C THR A 37 -8.16 -1.29 -10.17
N ILE A 38 -7.97 -2.57 -10.52
CA ILE A 38 -8.50 -3.70 -9.73
C ILE A 38 -7.93 -3.65 -8.32
N LEU A 39 -6.61 -3.49 -8.18
CA LEU A 39 -5.96 -3.46 -6.86
C LEU A 39 -6.48 -2.28 -6.00
N LYS A 40 -6.68 -1.09 -6.59
CA LYS A 40 -7.23 0.08 -5.88
C LYS A 40 -8.69 -0.10 -5.47
N LEU A 41 -9.48 -0.80 -6.28
CA LEU A 41 -10.86 -1.17 -5.92
C LEU A 41 -10.87 -2.15 -4.75
N VAL A 42 -10.05 -3.21 -4.79
CA VAL A 42 -9.93 -4.18 -3.70
C VAL A 42 -9.41 -3.50 -2.42
N ALA A 43 -8.44 -2.59 -2.54
CA ALA A 43 -7.90 -1.80 -1.41
C ALA A 43 -8.91 -0.79 -0.82
N GLY A 44 -10.05 -0.56 -1.46
CA GLY A 44 -11.04 0.44 -1.04
C GLY A 44 -10.60 1.90 -1.26
N VAL A 45 -9.53 2.13 -2.02
CA VAL A 45 -9.03 3.47 -2.36
C VAL A 45 -9.94 4.16 -3.38
N MET A 46 -10.65 3.38 -4.19
CA MET A 46 -11.67 3.87 -5.13
C MET A 46 -12.96 3.04 -5.03
N SER A 47 -14.08 3.67 -5.40
CA SER A 47 -15.37 2.99 -5.54
C SER A 47 -15.61 2.59 -7.00
N PRO A 48 -16.25 1.43 -7.25
CA PRO A 48 -16.59 1.02 -8.61
C PRO A 48 -17.67 1.94 -9.21
N THR A 49 -17.59 2.18 -10.53
CA THR A 49 -18.65 2.89 -11.27
C THR A 49 -19.96 2.08 -11.32
N SER A 50 -19.84 0.76 -11.41
CA SER A 50 -20.93 -0.21 -11.42
C SER A 50 -20.47 -1.53 -10.79
N GLY A 51 -21.41 -2.35 -10.32
CA GLY A 51 -21.09 -3.60 -9.62
C GLY A 51 -20.74 -3.40 -8.15
N LYS A 52 -20.08 -4.39 -7.54
CA LYS A 52 -19.74 -4.41 -6.11
C LYS A 52 -18.39 -5.09 -5.88
N VAL A 53 -17.69 -4.64 -4.85
CA VAL A 53 -16.47 -5.26 -4.33
C VAL A 53 -16.71 -5.55 -2.86
N PHE A 54 -16.47 -6.80 -2.46
CA PHE A 54 -16.61 -7.24 -1.07
C PHE A 54 -15.27 -7.78 -0.59
N THR A 55 -14.81 -7.28 0.55
CA THR A 55 -13.58 -7.74 1.20
C THR A 55 -13.85 -8.05 2.65
N GLN A 56 -13.29 -9.14 3.16
CA GLN A 56 -13.42 -9.55 4.55
C GLN A 56 -12.02 -9.76 5.13
N GLY A 57 -11.64 -8.87 6.05
CA GLY A 57 -10.34 -8.89 6.73
C GLY A 57 -9.55 -7.60 6.52
N LYS A 58 -8.48 -7.43 7.30
CA LYS A 58 -7.57 -6.28 7.17
C LYS A 58 -6.73 -6.36 5.91
N ILE A 59 -6.85 -5.35 5.05
CA ILE A 59 -6.07 -5.22 3.82
C ILE A 59 -4.82 -4.40 4.10
N SER A 60 -3.65 -4.90 3.70
CA SER A 60 -2.41 -4.12 3.61
C SER A 60 -2.04 -3.96 2.13
N PRO A 61 -2.27 -2.77 1.56
CA PRO A 61 -1.84 -2.46 0.21
C PRO A 61 -0.35 -2.11 0.16
N LEU A 62 0.49 -3.01 -0.38
CA LEU A 62 1.86 -2.72 -0.83
C LEU A 62 1.89 -2.07 -2.23
N ILE A 63 0.73 -1.74 -2.78
CA ILE A 63 0.59 -1.13 -4.12
C ILE A 63 1.03 0.34 -4.16
N GLU A 64 1.08 1.00 -2.99
CA GLU A 64 1.57 2.37 -2.82
C GLU A 64 2.42 2.41 -1.54
N LEU A 65 3.59 1.74 -1.57
CA LEU A 65 4.54 1.74 -0.47
C LEU A 65 4.81 3.17 0.02
N GLY A 66 4.41 3.45 1.25
CA GLY A 66 4.57 4.73 1.91
C GLY A 66 3.42 5.72 1.70
N ALA A 67 2.31 5.31 1.07
CA ALA A 67 1.06 6.06 1.11
C ALA A 67 0.64 6.32 2.56
N GLY A 68 0.36 7.59 2.88
CA GLY A 68 0.06 8.00 4.25
C GLY A 68 1.30 8.31 5.10
N MET A 69 2.52 8.19 4.56
CA MET A 69 3.70 8.77 5.19
C MET A 69 3.72 10.30 4.99
N HIS A 70 4.14 11.02 6.01
CA HIS A 70 4.19 12.48 6.03
C HIS A 70 5.65 12.99 5.97
N PRO A 71 6.04 13.78 4.96
CA PRO A 71 7.42 14.18 4.72
C PRO A 71 8.10 14.93 5.88
N GLU A 72 7.33 15.75 6.59
CA GLU A 72 7.82 16.55 7.73
C GLU A 72 7.94 15.77 9.04
N LEU A 73 7.37 14.56 9.11
CA LEU A 73 7.44 13.72 10.30
C LEU A 73 8.69 12.83 10.23
N THR A 74 9.20 12.46 11.40
CA THR A 74 10.30 11.50 11.56
C THR A 74 9.91 10.11 11.08
N GLY A 75 10.89 9.24 10.80
CA GLY A 75 10.62 7.83 10.53
C GLY A 75 9.80 7.17 11.65
N ARG A 76 10.15 7.44 12.91
CA ARG A 76 9.42 6.95 14.09
C ARG A 76 7.96 7.40 14.10
N GLU A 77 7.70 8.68 13.88
CA GLU A 77 6.33 9.21 13.82
C GLU A 77 5.54 8.63 12.64
N ASN A 78 6.22 8.39 11.52
CA ASN A 78 5.63 7.73 10.36
C ASN A 78 5.23 6.27 10.63
N ILE A 79 6.00 5.52 11.44
CA ILE A 79 5.59 4.19 11.91
C ILE A 79 4.25 4.27 12.66
N TYR A 80 4.09 5.26 13.54
CA TYR A 80 2.83 5.46 14.26
C TYR A 80 1.68 5.89 13.33
N LEU A 81 1.93 6.82 12.42
CA LEU A 81 0.94 7.32 11.48
C LEU A 81 0.45 6.22 10.53
N ASN A 82 1.37 5.53 9.86
CA ASN A 82 1.03 4.44 8.94
C ASN A 82 0.39 3.26 9.68
N GLY A 83 0.93 2.87 10.84
CA GLY A 83 0.33 1.81 11.64
C GLY A 83 -1.13 2.11 11.99
N ALA A 84 -1.45 3.36 12.34
CA ALA A 84 -2.82 3.78 12.63
C ALA A 84 -3.71 3.77 11.37
N ILE A 85 -3.21 4.25 10.23
CA ILE A 85 -3.91 4.20 8.93
C ILE A 85 -4.26 2.76 8.54
N LEU A 86 -3.34 1.83 8.81
CA LEU A 86 -3.52 0.39 8.57
C LEU A 86 -4.34 -0.33 9.66
N GLY A 87 -4.95 0.42 10.60
CA GLY A 87 -5.88 -0.11 11.59
C GLY A 87 -5.21 -0.84 12.77
N LEU A 88 -3.95 -0.51 13.08
CA LEU A 88 -3.28 -0.93 14.32
C LEU A 88 -3.62 0.02 15.47
N LYS A 89 -3.82 -0.55 16.66
CA LYS A 89 -3.87 0.22 17.90
C LYS A 89 -2.47 0.68 18.26
N LYS A 90 -2.36 1.83 18.94
CA LYS A 90 -1.07 2.36 19.44
C LYS A 90 -0.26 1.35 20.26
N THR A 91 -0.93 0.46 21.01
CA THR A 91 -0.27 -0.62 21.77
C THR A 91 0.37 -1.66 20.86
N GLN A 92 -0.27 -2.01 19.74
CA GLN A 92 0.27 -2.96 18.75
C GLN A 92 1.48 -2.33 18.05
N ILE A 93 1.36 -1.06 17.64
CA ILE A 93 2.48 -0.34 17.02
C ILE A 93 3.71 -0.32 17.95
N LYS A 94 3.50 -0.07 19.25
CA LYS A 94 4.59 -0.12 20.24
C LYS A 94 5.25 -1.49 20.37
N GLN A 95 4.49 -2.57 20.19
CA GLN A 95 5.04 -3.93 20.25
C GLN A 95 5.96 -4.20 19.06
N TYR A 96 5.57 -3.78 17.87
CA TYR A 96 6.36 -3.98 16.64
C TYR A 96 7.39 -2.89 16.38
N LEU A 97 7.42 -1.81 17.17
CA LEU A 97 8.22 -0.63 16.84
C LEU A 97 9.69 -0.95 16.64
N GLN A 98 10.30 -1.73 17.54
CA GLN A 98 11.71 -2.07 17.44
C GLN A 98 11.96 -3.02 16.26
N GLU A 99 11.11 -4.04 16.07
CA GLU A 99 11.21 -4.97 14.95
C GLU A 99 11.12 -4.25 13.59
N ILE A 100 10.23 -3.26 13.48
CA ILE A 100 10.09 -2.43 12.27
C ILE A 100 11.38 -1.64 12.01
N ILE A 101 11.93 -1.03 13.05
CA ILE A 101 13.16 -0.23 12.97
C ILE A 101 14.32 -1.11 12.55
N ASP A 102 14.52 -2.23 13.25
CA ASP A 102 15.62 -3.18 13.01
C ASP A 102 15.54 -3.77 11.59
N PHE A 103 14.35 -4.16 11.15
CA PHE A 103 14.15 -4.72 9.80
C PHE A 103 14.37 -3.68 8.69
N SER A 104 14.19 -2.39 8.99
CA SER A 104 14.35 -1.33 7.99
C SER A 104 15.81 -0.87 7.80
N GLU A 105 16.73 -1.24 8.71
CA GLU A 105 18.14 -0.86 8.68
C GLU A 105 18.33 0.67 8.50
N ILE A 106 17.59 1.46 9.30
CA ILE A 106 17.63 2.93 9.32
C ILE A 106 17.64 3.52 10.74
N GLU A 107 18.10 2.75 11.72
CA GLU A 107 18.18 3.08 13.14
C GLU A 107 18.76 4.48 13.38
N GLU A 108 19.88 4.79 12.71
CA GLU A 108 20.58 6.07 12.84
C GLU A 108 19.77 7.27 12.33
N PHE A 109 18.80 7.02 11.45
CA PHE A 109 18.00 8.04 10.77
C PHE A 109 16.54 8.07 11.25
N ILE A 110 16.14 7.17 12.16
CA ILE A 110 14.73 6.96 12.50
C ILE A 110 14.06 8.21 13.09
N ASP A 111 14.83 9.04 13.78
CA ASP A 111 14.38 10.28 14.40
C ASP A 111 14.64 11.52 13.52
N GLN A 112 14.98 11.33 12.24
CA GLN A 112 15.06 12.40 11.23
C GLN A 112 13.78 12.44 10.37
N PRO A 113 13.33 13.63 9.93
CA PRO A 113 12.22 13.77 8.99
C PRO A 113 12.44 12.96 7.71
N ILE A 114 11.43 12.22 7.26
CA ILE A 114 11.56 11.29 6.11
C ILE A 114 11.84 12.02 4.79
N LYS A 115 11.58 13.34 4.70
CA LYS A 115 11.98 14.14 3.52
C LYS A 115 13.50 14.14 3.27
N HIS A 116 14.30 13.76 4.27
CA HIS A 116 15.75 13.62 4.15
C HIS A 116 16.19 12.20 3.80
N TYR A 117 15.26 11.25 3.71
CA TYR A 117 15.58 9.86 3.40
C TYR A 117 15.91 9.73 1.92
N SER A 118 16.84 8.84 1.60
CA SER A 118 16.96 8.35 0.23
C SER A 118 15.70 7.57 -0.15
N SER A 119 15.46 7.37 -1.46
CA SER A 119 14.38 6.51 -1.94
C SER A 119 14.46 5.11 -1.34
N GLY A 120 15.66 4.54 -1.22
CA GLY A 120 15.87 3.23 -0.59
C GLY A 120 15.47 3.20 0.88
N MET A 121 15.88 4.18 1.68
CA MET A 121 15.49 4.27 3.10
C MET A 121 13.99 4.42 3.27
N TYR A 122 13.36 5.27 2.46
CA TYR A 122 11.92 5.44 2.44
C TYR A 122 11.21 4.12 2.15
N MET A 123 11.65 3.40 1.12
CA MET A 123 11.07 2.12 0.74
C MET A 123 11.28 1.03 1.78
N ARG A 124 12.47 0.92 2.38
CA ARG A 124 12.75 -0.05 3.45
C ARG A 124 11.86 0.20 4.66
N LEU A 125 11.69 1.45 5.08
CA LEU A 125 10.78 1.79 6.19
C LEU A 125 9.32 1.48 5.84
N ALA A 126 8.84 1.90 4.67
CA ALA A 126 7.48 1.64 4.22
C ALA A 126 7.17 0.13 4.15
N PHE A 127 8.10 -0.65 3.61
CA PHE A 127 7.98 -2.10 3.51
C PHE A 127 8.00 -2.77 4.89
N SER A 128 8.94 -2.35 5.75
CA SER A 128 9.04 -2.84 7.12
C SER A 128 7.74 -2.64 7.90
N ILE A 129 7.11 -1.46 7.80
CA ILE A 129 5.81 -1.20 8.44
C ILE A 129 4.75 -2.16 7.88
N ALA A 130 4.66 -2.28 6.56
CA ALA A 130 3.60 -3.04 5.90
C ALA A 130 3.60 -4.54 6.22
N ILE A 131 4.78 -5.16 6.41
CA ILE A 131 4.88 -6.59 6.78
C ILE A 131 4.58 -6.86 8.25
N HIS A 132 4.87 -5.92 9.16
CA HIS A 132 4.64 -6.07 10.60
C HIS A 132 3.19 -5.78 11.03
N VAL A 133 2.37 -5.24 10.13
CA VAL A 133 0.94 -4.98 10.36
C VAL A 133 0.10 -6.27 10.43
N ASN A 134 0.67 -7.42 10.07
CA ASN A 134 0.03 -8.75 10.04
C ASN A 134 -1.33 -8.72 9.30
N PRO A 135 -1.34 -8.42 7.99
CA PRO A 135 -2.57 -8.33 7.22
C PRO A 135 -3.23 -9.68 6.98
N GLU A 136 -4.56 -9.66 6.83
CA GLU A 136 -5.32 -10.82 6.37
C GLU A 136 -5.33 -10.90 4.83
N ILE A 137 -5.22 -9.76 4.15
CA ILE A 137 -5.15 -9.62 2.70
C ILE A 137 -3.95 -8.74 2.36
N LEU A 138 -2.95 -9.28 1.66
CA LEU A 138 -1.79 -8.53 1.18
C LEU A 138 -1.95 -8.26 -0.32
N LEU A 139 -1.96 -6.99 -0.72
CA LEU A 139 -2.01 -6.60 -2.13
C LEU A 139 -0.63 -6.11 -2.55
N VAL A 140 -0.07 -6.66 -3.62
CA VAL A 140 1.27 -6.33 -4.11
C VAL A 140 1.15 -5.78 -5.54
N ASP A 141 1.82 -4.67 -5.82
CA ASP A 141 2.01 -4.14 -7.20
C ASP A 141 3.49 -4.27 -7.61
N GLU A 142 3.81 -4.02 -8.87
CA GLU A 142 5.10 -4.23 -9.55
C GLU A 142 6.33 -3.56 -8.87
N ILE A 143 6.13 -2.79 -7.81
CA ILE A 143 7.13 -1.99 -7.09
C ILE A 143 8.06 -2.84 -6.18
N LEU A 144 7.87 -4.16 -6.08
CA LEU A 144 8.79 -5.01 -5.29
C LEU A 144 10.17 -5.25 -5.92
N ALA A 145 10.47 -4.70 -7.10
CA ALA A 145 11.76 -4.87 -7.78
C ALA A 145 12.94 -4.05 -7.17
N VAL A 146 12.87 -3.67 -5.88
CA VAL A 146 13.83 -2.73 -5.26
C VAL A 146 14.82 -3.43 -4.32
N GLY A 147 15.00 -4.74 -4.49
CA GLY A 147 15.92 -5.56 -3.70
C GLY A 147 17.36 -5.65 -4.21
N ASP A 148 17.63 -5.34 -5.48
CA ASP A 148 18.98 -5.51 -6.06
C ASP A 148 19.39 -4.33 -6.95
N THR A 149 20.38 -3.56 -6.50
CA THR A 149 21.50 -3.06 -7.33
C THR A 149 22.75 -2.95 -6.48
#